data_AF-A0A957ZQJ6-F1
#
_entry.id   AF-A0A957ZQJ6-F1
#
_cell.length_a   1.000
_cell.length_b   1.000
_cell.length_c   1.000
_cell.angle_alpha   90.00
_cell.angle_beta   90.00
_cell.angle_gamma   90.00
#
_symmetry.space_group_name_H-M   'P 1'
#
loop_
_entity.id
_entity.type
_entity.pdbx_description
1 polymer ?
#
loop_
_entity_poly.entity_id
_entity_poly.type
_entity_poly.pdbx_seq_one_letter_code
_entity_poly.pdbx_strand_id
1 'polypeptide(L)'
;MNPGDVLEGQGRLLDHGRLVAEVDYHLTIPHQTHFFMNPTGKLRSDYDTHLGGFILVAPADEPKILLQAYTLELVSKTKRLIQLERRYKEIKHQGKPRVSYWVKAV
;
A
#
# COMPACT_ATOMS: atom_id res chain seq x y z
N MET A 1 3.84 -7.66 -15.01
CA MET A 1 2.74 -6.85 -14.48
C MET A 1 2.52 -5.69 -15.42
N ASN A 2 1.27 -5.40 -15.76
CA ASN A 2 0.84 -4.32 -16.63
C ASN A 2 0.26 -3.17 -15.78
N PRO A 3 0.29 -1.92 -16.26
CA PRO A 3 -0.49 -0.83 -15.66
C PRO A 3 -1.95 -1.27 -15.50
N GLY A 4 -2.51 -1.03 -14.31
CA GLY A 4 -3.85 -1.50 -13.96
C GLY A 4 -3.95 -2.81 -13.23
N ASP A 5 -2.88 -3.60 -13.19
CA ASP A 5 -2.87 -4.81 -12.38
C ASP A 5 -3.06 -4.41 -10.90
N VAL A 6 -3.89 -5.19 -10.21
CA VAL A 6 -4.08 -5.06 -8.76
C VAL A 6 -3.31 -6.19 -8.10
N LEU A 7 -2.39 -5.81 -7.23
CA LEU A 7 -1.75 -6.71 -6.29
C LEU A 7 -2.59 -6.73 -5.02
N GLU A 8 -3.30 -7.83 -4.81
CA GLU A 8 -4.04 -8.08 -3.57
C GLU A 8 -3.51 -9.32 -2.84
N GLY A 9 -3.62 -9.32 -1.53
CA GLY A 9 -3.17 -10.45 -0.72
C GLY A 9 -2.91 -10.08 0.74
N GLN A 10 -2.21 -10.98 1.43
CA GLN A 10 -1.86 -10.81 2.84
C GLN A 10 -0.40 -10.39 3.01
N GLY A 11 -0.14 -9.55 3.98
CA GLY A 11 1.20 -9.04 4.24
C GLY A 11 1.43 -8.72 5.69
N ARG A 12 2.64 -8.29 5.97
CA ARG A 12 3.10 -7.85 7.29
C ARG A 12 3.58 -6.42 7.17
N LEU A 13 3.00 -5.53 7.97
CA LEU A 13 3.46 -4.17 8.11
C LEU A 13 4.56 -4.13 9.17
N LEU A 14 5.74 -3.66 8.78
CA LEU A 14 6.93 -3.62 9.62
C LEU A 14 7.39 -2.17 9.85
N ASP A 15 7.73 -1.85 11.08
CA ASP A 15 8.37 -0.60 11.48
C ASP A 15 9.80 -0.89 11.94
N HIS A 16 10.79 -0.35 11.24
CA HIS A 16 12.22 -0.65 11.49
C HIS A 16 12.51 -2.16 11.60
N GLY A 17 11.82 -2.98 10.78
CA GLY A 17 11.94 -4.44 10.77
C GLY A 17 11.14 -5.19 11.84
N ARG A 18 10.44 -4.49 12.73
CA ARG A 18 9.56 -5.09 13.75
C ARG A 18 8.14 -5.19 13.23
N LEU A 19 7.47 -6.31 13.48
CA LEU A 19 6.07 -6.50 13.09
C LEU A 19 5.16 -5.58 13.88
N VAL A 20 4.37 -4.77 13.16
CA VAL A 20 3.37 -3.87 13.73
C VAL A 20 1.98 -4.48 13.62
N ALA A 21 1.65 -4.98 12.42
CA ALA A 21 0.36 -5.58 12.13
C ALA A 21 0.44 -6.55 10.95
N GLU A 22 -0.45 -7.54 10.95
CA GLU A 22 -0.79 -8.28 9.73
C GLU A 22 -1.87 -7.52 8.96
N VAL A 23 -1.71 -7.44 7.64
CA VAL A 23 -2.56 -6.59 6.80
C VAL A 23 -3.03 -7.34 5.57
N ASP A 24 -4.26 -7.07 5.13
CA ASP A 24 -4.68 -7.40 3.76
C ASP A 24 -4.36 -6.17 2.89
N TYR A 25 -3.58 -6.32 1.83
CA TYR A 25 -3.22 -5.22 0.93
C TYR A 25 -4.00 -5.31 -0.38
N HIS A 26 -4.29 -4.15 -0.97
CA HIS A 26 -4.86 -3.98 -2.30
C HIS A 26 -4.11 -2.81 -2.95
N LEU A 27 -3.00 -3.11 -3.63
CA LEU A 27 -2.14 -2.14 -4.28
C LEU A 27 -2.43 -2.14 -5.77
N THR A 28 -2.73 -0.98 -6.33
CA THR A 28 -3.00 -0.82 -7.75
C THR A 28 -1.76 -0.25 -8.41
N ILE A 29 -1.34 -0.87 -9.52
CA ILE A 29 -0.40 -0.25 -10.44
C ILE A 29 -1.19 0.81 -11.20
N PRO A 30 -0.88 2.11 -11.06
CA PRO A 30 -1.65 3.14 -11.73
C PRO A 30 -1.68 2.87 -13.25
N HIS A 31 -2.89 2.71 -13.79
CA HIS A 31 -3.14 3.00 -15.20
C HIS A 31 -2.65 4.41 -15.45
N GLN A 32 -1.97 4.68 -16.57
CA GLN A 32 -1.55 6.03 -16.93
C GLN A 32 -2.67 7.04 -16.72
N THR A 33 -2.68 7.79 -15.61
CA THR A 33 -3.57 8.93 -15.40
C THR A 33 -3.17 9.65 -14.10
N HIS A 34 -2.59 10.84 -14.27
CA HIS A 34 -2.28 11.87 -13.26
C HIS A 34 -0.86 11.95 -12.67
N PHE A 35 0.20 11.71 -13.45
CA PHE A 35 1.45 12.44 -13.20
C PHE A 35 1.68 13.47 -14.30
N PHE A 36 1.49 14.74 -13.91
CA PHE A 36 2.26 15.90 -14.32
C PHE A 36 3.03 15.73 -15.63
N MET A 37 2.51 16.33 -16.70
CA MET A 37 3.31 16.62 -17.89
C MET A 37 4.59 17.36 -17.46
N ASN A 38 5.71 16.64 -17.41
CA ASN A 38 7.02 17.27 -17.52
C ASN A 38 7.18 17.65 -19.00
N PRO A 39 7.48 18.91 -19.38
CA PRO A 39 7.45 19.38 -20.78
C PRO A 39 8.44 18.72 -21.74
N THR A 40 9.23 17.74 -21.28
CA THR A 40 10.42 17.23 -21.97
C THR A 40 10.23 15.88 -22.66
N GLY A 41 9.02 15.30 -22.65
CA GLY A 41 8.63 14.22 -23.56
C GLY A 41 9.40 12.89 -23.44
N LYS A 42 10.28 12.71 -22.45
CA LYS A 42 10.99 11.45 -22.22
C LYS A 42 10.17 10.54 -21.32
N LEU A 43 9.32 9.74 -21.94
CA LEU A 43 8.46 8.77 -21.26
C LEU A 43 9.14 7.40 -21.27
N ARG A 44 9.87 7.06 -20.20
CA ARG A 44 10.30 5.68 -19.96
C ARG A 44 10.67 5.46 -18.48
N SER A 45 10.10 4.39 -17.92
CA SER A 45 10.66 3.57 -16.85
C SER A 45 10.48 4.01 -15.39
N ASP A 46 9.25 4.06 -14.85
CA ASP A 46 9.10 3.97 -13.38
C ASP A 46 7.67 3.64 -12.87
N TYR A 47 7.10 2.54 -13.37
CA TYR A 47 5.81 2.04 -12.84
C TYR A 47 5.95 1.46 -11.42
N ASP A 48 7.13 0.97 -11.04
CA ASP A 48 7.40 0.39 -9.73
C ASP A 48 7.44 1.41 -8.59
N THR A 49 7.70 2.69 -8.88
CA THR A 49 7.81 3.79 -7.89
C THR A 49 6.48 4.47 -7.57
N HIS A 50 5.40 4.15 -8.30
CA HIS A 50 4.10 4.83 -8.17
C HIS A 50 2.96 3.88 -7.77
N LEU A 51 3.25 2.76 -7.10
CA LEU A 51 2.20 1.87 -6.58
C LEU A 51 1.39 2.61 -5.50
N GLY A 52 0.07 2.63 -5.64
CA GLY A 52 -0.83 3.28 -4.67
C GLY A 52 -2.02 2.38 -4.37
N GLY A 53 -2.60 2.49 -3.19
CA GLY A 53 -3.77 1.68 -2.85
C GLY A 53 -4.08 1.68 -1.38
N PHE A 54 -4.52 0.53 -0.89
CA PHE A 54 -4.96 0.41 0.49
C PHE A 54 -4.30 -0.77 1.19
N ILE A 55 -4.12 -0.60 2.49
CA ILE A 55 -3.95 -1.71 3.42
C ILE A 55 -5.14 -1.75 4.37
N LEU A 56 -5.47 -2.94 4.82
CA LEU A 56 -6.54 -3.24 5.73
C LEU A 56 -5.94 -3.85 6.99
N VAL A 57 -6.11 -3.16 8.11
CA VAL A 57 -5.54 -3.54 9.40
C VAL A 57 -6.65 -4.04 10.32
N ALA A 58 -6.36 -4.97 11.23
CA ALA A 58 -7.31 -5.33 12.28
C ALA A 58 -7.53 -4.12 13.22
N PRO A 59 -8.78 -3.85 13.68
CA PRO A 59 -9.04 -2.74 14.62
C PRO A 59 -8.22 -2.82 15.92
N ALA A 60 -7.86 -4.02 16.38
CA ALA A 60 -7.01 -4.21 17.55
C ALA A 60 -5.57 -3.71 17.37
N ASP A 61 -5.08 -3.67 16.12
CA ASP A 61 -3.74 -3.19 15.79
C ASP A 61 -3.73 -1.73 15.35
N GLU A 62 -4.89 -1.14 15.07
CA GLU A 62 -5.05 0.26 14.66
C GLU A 62 -4.34 1.26 15.58
N PRO A 63 -4.38 1.15 16.93
CA PRO A 63 -3.70 2.12 17.81
C PRO A 63 -2.17 2.12 17.66
N LYS A 64 -1.59 1.08 17.04
CA LYS A 64 -0.14 0.96 16.78
C LYS A 64 0.25 1.61 15.45
N ILE A 65 -0.72 1.99 14.62
CA ILE A 65 -0.51 2.51 13.27
C ILE A 65 -0.39 4.03 13.32
N LEU A 66 0.74 4.54 12.83
CA LEU A 66 1.00 5.96 12.65
C LEU A 66 1.01 6.30 11.15
N LEU A 67 0.80 7.58 10.80
CA LEU A 67 0.89 8.04 9.42
C LEU A 67 2.35 8.34 9.05
N GLN A 68 3.10 7.29 8.75
CA GLN A 68 4.53 7.34 8.45
C GLN A 68 4.93 6.27 7.42
N ALA A 69 6.22 6.18 7.13
CA ALA A 69 6.77 5.12 6.29
C ALA A 69 6.88 3.79 7.05
N TYR A 70 6.53 2.70 6.38
CA TYR A 70 6.64 1.33 6.85
C TYR A 70 7.20 0.43 5.75
N THR A 71 7.73 -0.72 6.13
CA THR A 71 8.03 -1.79 5.17
C THR A 71 6.84 -2.75 5.11
N LEU A 72 6.24 -2.91 3.94
CA LEU A 72 5.27 -3.96 3.66
C LEU A 72 6.01 -5.20 3.15
N GLU A 73 5.98 -6.27 3.95
CA GLU A 73 6.43 -7.61 3.52
C GLU A 73 5.22 -8.38 2.96
N LEU A 74 5.27 -8.74 1.68
CA LEU A 74 4.25 -9.55 1.01
C LEU A 74 4.41 -11.04 1.36
N VAL A 75 3.39 -11.87 1.10
CA VAL A 75 3.49 -13.34 1.27
C VAL A 75 4.71 -13.93 0.55
N SER A 76 5.05 -13.41 -0.64
CA SER A 76 6.21 -13.81 -1.43
C SER A 76 7.57 -13.47 -0.79
N LYS A 77 7.59 -12.87 0.40
CA LYS A 77 8.78 -12.31 1.08
C LYS A 77 9.40 -11.12 0.39
N THR A 78 8.79 -10.62 -0.68
CA THR A 78 9.14 -9.34 -1.27
C THR A 78 8.82 -8.22 -0.27
N LYS A 79 9.78 -7.33 -0.06
CA LYS A 79 9.63 -6.16 0.81
C LYS A 79 9.50 -4.91 -0.03
N ARG A 80 8.54 -4.05 0.29
CA ARG A 80 8.31 -2.76 -0.36
C ARG A 80 8.21 -1.67 0.70
N LEU A 81 8.88 -0.55 0.49
CA LEU A 81 8.68 0.62 1.33
C LEU A 81 7.36 1.28 0.93
N ILE A 82 6.51 1.56 1.91
CA ILE A 82 5.23 2.25 1.70
C ILE A 82 5.08 3.39 2.70
N GLN A 83 4.46 4.47 2.29
CA GLN A 83 4.03 5.58 3.14
C GLN A 83 2.53 5.44 3.39
N LEU A 84 2.14 5.36 4.67
CA LEU A 84 0.75 5.49 5.08
C LEU A 84 0.41 6.98 5.12
N GLU A 85 -0.59 7.39 4.35
CA GLU A 85 -0.95 8.82 4.20
C GLU A 85 -2.20 9.19 4.97
N ARG A 86 -3.19 8.29 5.01
CA ARG A 86 -4.50 8.62 5.58
C ARG A 86 -5.27 7.38 6.02
N ARG A 87 -5.85 7.44 7.22
CA ARG A 87 -6.94 6.55 7.63
C ARG A 87 -8.20 6.89 6.84
N TYR A 88 -8.80 5.92 6.14
CA TYR A 88 -9.96 6.13 5.30
C TYR A 88 -11.27 5.83 6.02
N LYS A 89 -11.55 4.55 6.31
CA LYS A 89 -12.79 4.12 6.96
C LYS A 89 -12.66 2.72 7.56
N GLU A 90 -13.58 2.37 8.44
CA GLU A 90 -13.81 0.98 8.85
C GLU A 90 -14.64 0.26 7.80
N ILE A 91 -14.27 -0.98 7.49
CA ILE A 91 -14.95 -1.83 6.54
C ILE A 91 -15.11 -3.24 7.10
N LYS A 92 -16.07 -3.99 6.56
CA LYS A 92 -16.14 -5.44 6.77
C LYS A 92 -15.51 -6.13 5.56
N HIS A 93 -14.31 -6.69 5.74
CA HIS A 93 -13.62 -7.45 4.71
C HIS A 93 -13.63 -8.93 5.09
N GLN A 94 -14.12 -9.79 4.19
CA GLN A 94 -14.30 -11.24 4.44
C GLN A 94 -15.03 -11.56 5.76
N GLY A 95 -16.06 -10.77 6.09
CA GLY A 95 -16.84 -10.95 7.31
C GLY A 95 -16.19 -10.40 8.59
N LYS A 96 -14.93 -9.94 8.55
CA LYS A 96 -14.20 -9.40 9.70
C LYS A 96 -14.10 -7.86 9.63
N PRO A 97 -14.20 -7.15 10.77
CA PRO A 97 -13.98 -5.70 10.78
C PRO A 97 -12.51 -5.40 10.51
N ARG A 98 -12.25 -4.40 9.67
CA ARG A 98 -10.93 -3.90 9.28
C ARG A 98 -10.94 -2.39 9.20
N VAL A 99 -9.78 -1.78 9.41
CA VAL A 99 -9.54 -0.35 9.23
C VAL A 99 -8.71 -0.16 7.97
N SER A 100 -9.20 0.66 7.05
CA SER A 100 -8.55 0.92 5.77
C SER A 100 -7.65 2.15 5.85
N TYR A 101 -6.42 2.02 5.34
CA TYR A 101 -5.46 3.10 5.19
C TYR A 101 -5.05 3.25 3.73
N TRP A 102 -5.02 4.48 3.24
CA TRP A 102 -4.38 4.82 1.97
C TRP A 102 -2.87 4.76 2.10
N VAL A 103 -2.23 4.12 1.12
CA VAL A 103 -0.79 3.96 1.06
C VAL A 103 -0.26 4.28 -0.34
N LYS A 104 0.98 4.76 -0.39
CA LYS A 104 1.78 4.85 -1.61
C LYS A 104 3.11 4.13 -1.42
N ALA A 105 3.65 3.54 -2.46
CA ALA A 105 5.04 3.10 -2.46
C ALA A 105 5.98 4.31 -2.43
N VAL A 106 7.16 4.09 -1.86
CA VAL A 106 8.26 5.05 -1.76
C VAL A 106 9.48 4.48 -2.46
#